data_AF-A0A832CNR6-F1
#
_entry.id   AF-A0A832CNR6-F1
#
_cell.length_a   1.000
_cell.length_b   1.000
_cell.length_c   1.000
_cell.angle_alpha   90.00
_cell.angle_beta   90.00
_cell.angle_gamma   90.00
#
_symmetry.space_group_name_H-M   'P 1'
#
loop_
_entity.id
_entity.type
_entity.pdbx_description
1 polymer ?
#
loop_
_entity_poly.entity_id
_entity_poly.type
_entity_poly.pdbx_seq_one_letter_code
_entity_poly.pdbx_strand_id
1 'polypeptide(L)'
;MEPNLLRKAVEAMSRGPFTSDSLARELGIPAREAEALIGALLAHGYLREVEWSTCASCPLSGSCTARNLKGVKVYELTGKAAKLGKPVSPG
;
A
#
# COMPACT_ATOMS: atom_id res chain seq x y z
N MET A 1 -15.99 -10.06 1.89
CA MET A 1 -14.96 -9.19 1.31
C MET A 1 -14.92 -9.49 -0.17
N GLU A 2 -15.28 -8.55 -1.04
CA GLU A 2 -15.33 -8.82 -2.49
C GLU A 2 -13.92 -9.19 -3.00
N PRO A 3 -13.75 -10.30 -3.74
CA PRO A 3 -12.45 -10.72 -4.28
C PRO A 3 -11.82 -9.69 -5.23
N ASN A 4 -12.61 -8.70 -5.68
CA ASN A 4 -12.16 -7.61 -6.54
C ASN A 4 -11.34 -6.54 -5.79
N LEU A 5 -11.62 -6.30 -4.50
CA LEU A 5 -10.95 -5.24 -3.74
C LEU A 5 -9.47 -5.55 -3.52
N LEU A 6 -9.15 -6.80 -3.12
CA LEU A 6 -7.78 -7.22 -2.91
C LEU A 6 -6.96 -7.17 -4.20
N ARG A 7 -7.56 -7.58 -5.32
CA ARG A 7 -6.90 -7.53 -6.62
C ARG A 7 -6.62 -6.10 -7.08
N LYS A 8 -7.60 -5.20 -6.92
CA LYS A 8 -7.43 -3.76 -7.19
C LYS A 8 -6.37 -3.15 -6.28
N ALA A 9 -6.35 -3.52 -5.01
CA ALA A 9 -5.34 -3.05 -4.07
C ALA A 9 -3.94 -3.49 -4.52
N VAL A 10 -3.75 -4.76 -4.87
CA VAL A 10 -2.45 -5.24 -5.38
C VAL A 10 -2.04 -4.53 -6.66
N GLU A 11 -2.97 -4.28 -7.58
CA GLU A 11 -2.69 -3.55 -8.82
C GLU A 11 -2.25 -2.10 -8.54
N ALA A 12 -2.98 -1.40 -7.68
CA ALA A 12 -2.64 -0.07 -7.18
C ALA A 12 -1.23 -0.04 -6.55
N MET A 13 -0.99 -0.93 -5.59
CA MET A 13 0.27 -1.03 -4.85
C MET A 13 1.46 -1.51 -5.72
N SER A 14 1.21 -2.11 -6.88
CA SER A 14 2.26 -2.55 -7.82
C SER A 14 2.84 -1.40 -8.65
N ARG A 15 2.17 -0.24 -8.68
CA ARG A 15 2.64 0.94 -9.43
C ARG A 15 3.78 1.67 -8.72
N GLY A 16 3.97 1.43 -7.43
CA GLY A 16 5.03 2.02 -6.63
C GLY A 16 4.65 2.19 -5.16
N PRO A 17 5.49 2.88 -4.38
CA PRO A 17 5.23 3.12 -2.97
C PRO A 17 3.99 3.97 -2.75
N PHE A 18 3.25 3.70 -1.67
CA PHE A 18 1.95 4.32 -1.39
C PHE A 18 1.74 4.60 0.10
N THR A 19 0.75 5.43 0.43
CA THR A 19 0.28 5.69 1.81
C THR A 19 -1.12 5.10 2.01
N SER A 20 -1.57 5.03 3.26
CA SER A 20 -2.96 4.66 3.57
C SER A 20 -3.97 5.61 2.92
N ASP A 21 -3.70 6.92 2.89
CA ASP A 21 -4.57 7.91 2.23
C ASP A 21 -4.63 7.70 0.71
N SER A 22 -3.47 7.54 0.05
CA SER A 22 -3.45 7.34 -1.40
C SER A 22 -4.12 6.03 -1.80
N LEU A 23 -3.94 4.96 -1.03
CA LEU A 23 -4.61 3.68 -1.27
C LEU A 23 -6.12 3.78 -1.05
N ALA A 24 -6.57 4.47 0.00
CA ALA A 24 -7.98 4.71 0.27
C ALA A 24 -8.65 5.45 -0.91
N ARG A 25 -8.01 6.50 -1.42
CA ARG A 25 -8.49 7.28 -2.58
C ARG A 25 -8.55 6.42 -3.84
N GLU A 26 -7.52 5.64 -4.13
CA GLU A 26 -7.47 4.83 -5.35
C GLU A 26 -8.49 3.68 -5.32
N LEU A 27 -8.76 3.11 -4.15
CA LEU A 27 -9.78 2.06 -3.97
C LEU A 27 -11.20 2.59 -3.74
N GLY A 28 -11.36 3.89 -3.48
CA GLY A 28 -12.65 4.49 -3.14
C GLY A 28 -13.21 3.99 -1.81
N ILE A 29 -12.34 3.62 -0.86
CA ILE A 29 -12.73 3.08 0.46
C ILE A 29 -12.42 4.06 1.59
N PRO A 30 -13.06 3.92 2.76
CA PRO A 30 -12.71 4.70 3.95
C PRO A 30 -11.25 4.50 4.37
N ALA A 31 -10.62 5.55 4.88
CA ALA A 31 -9.23 5.50 5.37
C ALA A 31 -9.00 4.36 6.38
N ARG A 32 -9.95 4.15 7.30
CA ARG A 32 -9.90 3.07 8.29
C ARG A 32 -9.86 1.67 7.65
N GLU A 33 -10.57 1.47 6.54
CA GLU A 33 -10.55 0.19 5.82
C GLU A 33 -9.21 -0.01 5.09
N ALA A 34 -8.67 1.05 4.49
CA ALA A 34 -7.33 1.01 3.90
C ALA A 34 -6.26 0.70 4.95
N GLU A 35 -6.33 1.30 6.14
CA GLU A 35 -5.41 1.00 7.25
C GLU A 35 -5.54 -0.44 7.73
N ALA A 36 -6.77 -0.96 7.87
CA ALA A 36 -6.99 -2.36 8.24
C ALA A 36 -6.41 -3.33 7.18
N LEU A 37 -6.60 -3.02 5.89
CA LEU A 37 -6.04 -3.80 4.79
C LEU A 37 -4.51 -3.78 4.80
N ILE A 38 -3.90 -2.60 4.97
CA ILE A 38 -2.44 -2.45 5.07
C ILE A 38 -1.92 -3.24 6.28
N GLY A 39 -2.57 -3.14 7.44
CA GLY A 39 -2.19 -3.86 8.64
C GLY A 39 -2.21 -5.38 8.44
N ALA A 40 -3.26 -5.91 7.81
CA ALA A 40 -3.33 -7.33 7.47
C ALA A 40 -2.19 -7.74 6.53
N LEU A 41 -1.95 -6.98 5.46
CA LEU A 41 -0.91 -7.30 4.48
C LEU A 41 0.51 -7.18 5.07
N LEU A 42 0.76 -6.22 5.96
CA LEU A 42 2.01 -6.12 6.72
C LEU A 42 2.22 -7.33 7.63
N ALA A 43 1.21 -7.73 8.39
CA ALA A 43 1.29 -8.88 9.29
C ALA A 43 1.62 -10.19 8.54
N HIS A 44 1.16 -10.33 7.30
CA HIS A 44 1.48 -11.46 6.45
C HIS A 44 2.80 -11.29 5.64
N GLY A 45 3.47 -10.15 5.75
CA GLY A 45 4.72 -9.85 5.06
C GLY A 45 4.58 -9.57 3.56
N TYR A 46 3.38 -9.21 3.10
CA TYR A 46 3.12 -8.79 1.72
C TYR A 46 3.51 -7.33 1.48
N LEU A 47 3.54 -6.53 2.54
CA LEU A 47 4.02 -5.15 2.51
C LEU A 47 5.25 -5.00 3.39
N ARG A 48 6.05 -3.97 3.11
CA ARG A 48 7.04 -3.43 4.04
C ARG A 48 6.88 -1.92 4.15
N GLU A 49 7.15 -1.37 5.32
CA GLU A 49 7.31 0.07 5.50
C GLU A 49 8.65 0.50 4.87
N VAL A 50 8.61 1.56 4.08
CA VAL A 50 9.80 2.16 3.49
C VAL A 50 10.27 3.24 4.44
N GLU A 51 11.52 3.18 4.88
CA GLU A 51 12.11 4.28 5.65
C GLU A 51 12.76 5.29 4.70
N TRP A 52 12.52 6.58 4.95
CA TRP A 52 13.22 7.66 4.27
C TRP A 52 13.52 8.81 5.23
N SER A 53 14.64 9.49 5.00
CA SER A 53 15.17 10.50 5.94
C SER A 53 14.75 11.93 5.60
N THR A 54 14.42 12.21 4.34
CA THR A 54 14.09 13.57 3.87
C THR A 54 12.95 13.57 2.86
N CYS A 55 12.19 14.67 2.75
CA CYS A 55 11.17 14.81 1.70
C CYS A 55 11.79 14.76 0.29
N ALA A 56 13.06 15.13 0.14
CA ALA A 56 13.79 15.04 -1.13
C ALA A 56 14.06 13.58 -1.54
N SER A 57 14.28 12.70 -0.57
CA SER A 57 14.46 11.24 -0.79
C SER A 57 13.16 10.46 -0.63
N CYS A 58 12.02 11.14 -0.43
CA CYS A 58 10.74 10.47 -0.27
C CYS A 58 10.28 9.93 -1.63
N PRO A 59 9.85 8.65 -1.71
CA PRO A 59 9.32 8.08 -2.94
C PRO A 59 8.03 8.77 -3.43
N LEU A 60 7.38 9.57 -2.58
CA LEU A 60 6.23 10.41 -2.93
C LEU A 60 6.62 11.87 -3.25
N SER A 61 7.92 12.16 -3.43
CA SER A 61 8.39 13.47 -3.85
C SER A 61 7.71 13.89 -5.16
N GLY A 62 7.02 15.04 -5.14
CA GLY A 62 6.25 15.54 -6.27
C GLY A 62 4.74 15.28 -6.22
N SER A 63 4.25 14.34 -5.40
CA SER A 63 2.82 14.09 -5.19
C SER A 63 2.35 14.28 -3.75
N CYS A 64 3.28 14.31 -2.79
CA CYS A 64 2.97 14.52 -1.38
C CYS A 64 2.79 16.01 -1.06
N THR A 65 1.64 16.37 -0.47
CA THR A 65 1.35 17.73 0.02
C THR A 65 1.70 17.93 1.50
N ALA A 66 2.20 16.89 2.18
CA ALA A 66 2.57 16.98 3.58
C ALA A 66 3.77 17.91 3.75
N ARG A 67 3.63 18.90 4.64
CA ARG A 67 4.70 19.89 4.92
C ARG A 67 5.86 19.31 5.71
N ASN A 68 5.70 18.13 6.32
CA ASN A 68 6.69 17.49 7.18
C ASN A 68 6.58 15.96 7.13
N LEU A 69 7.67 15.28 7.46
CA LEU A 69 7.81 13.81 7.50
C LEU A 69 7.04 13.16 8.67
N LYS A 70 6.74 13.92 9.72
CA LYS A 70 6.17 13.37 10.95
C LYS A 70 4.80 12.76 10.68
N GLY A 71 4.69 11.45 10.88
CA GLY A 71 3.44 10.69 10.81
C GLY A 71 3.08 10.14 9.43
N VAL A 72 3.88 10.41 8.39
CA VAL A 72 3.67 9.81 7.07
C VAL A 72 4.33 8.44 7.04
N LYS A 73 3.55 7.39 6.80
CA LYS A 73 4.05 6.03 6.55
C LYS A 73 3.87 5.67 5.09
N VAL A 74 4.94 5.24 4.45
CA VAL A 74 4.92 4.76 3.06
C VAL A 74 5.21 3.27 3.07
N TYR A 75 4.48 2.56 2.22
CA TYR A 75 4.55 1.11 2.09
C TYR A 75 4.86 0.75 0.65
N GLU A 76 5.51 -0.40 0.45
CA GLU A 76 5.69 -1.02 -0.85
C GLU A 76 5.39 -2.52 -0.79
N LEU A 77 5.08 -3.12 -1.94
CA LEU A 77 4.91 -4.56 -2.05
C LEU A 77 6.25 -5.28 -1.89
N THR A 78 6.23 -6.37 -1.13
CA THR A 78 7.35 -7.31 -1.10
C THR A 78 7.24 -8.30 -2.25
N GLY A 79 8.34 -9.02 -2.57
CA GLY A 79 8.29 -10.13 -3.53
C GLY A 79 7.29 -11.23 -3.17
N LYS A 80 6.84 -11.30 -1.91
CA LYS A 80 5.79 -12.24 -1.46
C LYS A 80 4.42 -11.88 -2.02
N ALA A 81 4.15 -10.58 -2.24
CA ALA A 81 2.87 -10.10 -2.76
C ALA A 81 2.62 -10.48 -4.22
N ALA A 82 3.67 -10.80 -4.98
CA ALA A 82 3.55 -11.30 -6.35
C ALA A 82 2.71 -12.59 -6.47
N LYS A 83 2.51 -13.32 -5.36
CA LYS A 83 1.66 -14.52 -5.29
C LYS A 83 0.18 -14.21 -5.03
N LEU A 84 -0.16 -12.99 -4.58
CA LEU A 84 -1.53 -12.60 -4.21
C LEU A 84 -2.40 -12.27 -5.44
N GLY A 85 -1.78 -11.81 -6.53
CA GLY A 85 -2.46 -11.49 -7.79
C GLY A 85 -2.69 -12.68 -8.72
N LYS A 86 -2.16 -13.86 -8.40
CA LYS A 86 -2.45 -15.09 -9.14
C LYS A 86 -3.68 -15.75 -8.49
N PRO A 87 -4.70 -16.16 -9.27
CA PRO A 87 -5.78 -16.96 -8.71
C PRO A 87 -5.16 -18.18 -8.04
N VAL A 88 -5.43 -18.35 -6.74
CA VAL A 88 -5.12 -19.59 -6.04
C VAL A 88 -6.06 -20.63 -6.63
N SER A 89 -5.58 -21.41 -7.60
CA SER A 89 -6.25 -22.65 -7.98
C SER A 89 -6.24 -23.55 -6.74
N PRO A 90 -7.39 -24.00 -6.23
CA PRO A 90 -7.42 -25.03 -5.22
C PRO A 90 -6.92 -26.32 -5.87
N GLY A 91 -5.83 -26.87 -5.33
CA GLY A 91 -5.40 -28.24 -5.62
C GLY A 91 -6.11 -29.22 -4.70
#